data_AF-A0A1E4LGY2-F1
#
_entry.id   AF-A0A1E4LGY2-F1
#
_cell.length_a   1.000
_cell.length_b   1.000
_cell.length_c   1.000
_cell.angle_alpha   90.00
_cell.angle_beta   90.00
_cell.angle_gamma   90.00
#
_symmetry.space_group_name_H-M   'P 1'
#
loop_
_entity.id
_entity.type
_entity.pdbx_description
1 polymer ?
#
loop_
_entity_poly.entity_id
_entity_poly.type
_entity_poly.pdbx_seq_one_letter_code
_entity_poly.pdbx_strand_id
1 'polypeptide(L)' 'MGEYTKQELEEAMVSLASTLHKCEKIQEGGKLQSSQKTLNDRRVKALRLALDLLEKELGRDGI' A
#
# COMPACT_ATOMS: atom_id res chain seq x y z
N MET A 1 3.64 18.72 11.12
CA MET A 1 2.60 18.03 10.33
C MET A 1 1.38 17.95 11.21
N GLY A 2 0.21 18.36 10.70
CA GLY A 2 -1.04 18.20 11.44
C GLY A 2 -1.47 16.74 11.47
N GLU A 3 -2.41 16.41 12.35
CA GLU A 3 -3.09 15.11 12.32
C GLU A 3 -3.92 15.01 11.04
N TYR A 4 -3.90 13.83 10.42
CA TYR A 4 -4.75 13.53 9.27
C TYR A 4 -6.15 13.18 9.78
N THR A 5 -7.17 13.63 9.05
CA THR A 5 -8.55 13.22 9.35
C THR A 5 -8.75 11.74 9.01
N LYS A 6 -9.70 11.11 9.70
CA LYS A 6 -10.13 9.74 9.39
C LYS A 6 -10.45 9.55 7.90
N GLN A 7 -11.13 10.51 7.29
CA GLN A 7 -11.47 10.46 5.86
C GLN A 7 -10.21 10.47 4.97
N GLU A 8 -9.24 11.32 5.25
CA GLU A 8 -7.97 11.35 4.50
C GLU A 8 -7.21 10.02 4.63
N LEU A 9 -7.23 9.40 5.81
CA LEU A 9 -6.63 8.09 6.04
C LEU A 9 -7.34 6.98 5.25
N GLU A 10 -8.67 6.96 5.24
CA GLU A 10 -9.49 6.01 4.47
C GLU A 10 -9.27 6.18 2.94
N GLU A 11 -9.24 7.42 2.45
CA GLU A 11 -8.96 7.73 1.03
C GLU A 11 -7.55 7.29 0.62
N ALA A 12 -6.56 7.50 1.50
CA ALA A 12 -5.21 7.01 1.30
C ALA A 12 -5.15 5.49 1.25
N MET A 13 -5.86 4.79 2.14
CA MET A 13 -5.94 3.33 2.14
C MET A 13 -6.50 2.79 0.83
N VAL A 14 -7.61 3.33 0.34
CA VAL A 14 -8.22 2.91 -0.94
C VAL A 14 -7.25 3.08 -2.11
N SER A 15 -6.54 4.22 -2.13
CA SER A 15 -5.56 4.55 -3.17
C SER A 15 -4.36 3.60 -3.15
N LEU A 16 -3.83 3.31 -1.96
CA LEU A 16 -2.68 2.41 -1.78
C LEU A 16 -3.06 0.96 -2.06
N ALA A 17 -4.24 0.50 -1.62
CA ALA A 17 -4.75 -0.85 -1.91
C ALA A 17 -4.92 -1.08 -3.42
N SER A 18 -5.48 -0.08 -4.14
CA SER A 18 -5.59 -0.12 -5.60
C SER A 18 -4.22 -0.20 -6.29
N THR A 19 -3.22 0.47 -5.73
CA THR A 19 -1.85 0.46 -6.25
C THR A 19 -1.16 -0.88 -5.98
N LEU A 20 -1.35 -1.44 -4.78
CA LEU A 20 -0.87 -2.77 -4.40
C LEU A 20 -1.42 -3.83 -5.34
N HIS A 21 -2.74 -3.83 -5.59
CA HIS A 21 -3.37 -4.78 -6.50
C HIS A 21 -2.77 -4.74 -7.92
N LYS A 22 -2.45 -3.55 -8.44
CA LYS A 22 -1.78 -3.40 -9.73
C LYS A 22 -0.36 -3.98 -9.70
N CYS A 23 0.40 -3.73 -8.63
CA CYS A 23 1.73 -4.29 -8.46
C CYS A 23 1.70 -5.83 -8.39
N GLU A 24 0.73 -6.41 -7.70
CA GLU A 24 0.55 -7.87 -7.59
C GLU A 24 0.20 -8.49 -8.96
N LYS A 25 -0.72 -7.88 -9.72
CA LYS A 25 -1.01 -8.32 -11.10
C LYS A 25 0.22 -8.29 -12.01
N ILE A 26 1.10 -7.30 -11.84
CA ILE A 26 2.36 -7.22 -12.59
C ILE A 26 3.31 -8.39 -12.21
N GLN A 27 3.30 -8.84 -10.96
CA GLN A 27 4.07 -10.04 -10.54
C GLN A 27 3.51 -11.31 -11.16
N GLU A 28 2.18 -11.47 -11.16
CA GLU A 28 1.48 -12.61 -11.75
C GLU A 28 1.72 -12.72 -13.26
N GLY A 29 1.80 -11.58 -13.95
CA GLY A 29 2.01 -11.51 -15.40
C GLY A 29 3.38 -12.01 -15.91
N GLY A 30 4.32 -12.34 -15.02
CA GLY A 30 5.53 -13.15 -15.32
C GLY A 30 6.58 -12.55 -16.27
N LYS A 31 6.37 -11.35 -16.83
CA LYS A 31 7.23 -10.74 -17.87
C LYS A 31 8.12 -9.59 -17.38
N LEU A 32 8.66 -9.70 -16.16
CA LEU A 32 9.57 -8.68 -15.62
C LEU A 32 11.04 -9.07 -15.82
N GLN A 33 11.85 -8.10 -16.26
CA GLN A 33 13.32 -8.20 -16.17
C GLN A 33 13.77 -8.20 -14.69
N SER A 34 14.99 -8.65 -14.39
CA SER A 34 15.45 -8.86 -13.00
C SER A 34 15.38 -7.60 -12.12
N SER A 35 15.75 -6.44 -12.68
CA SER A 35 15.67 -5.13 -12.02
C SER A 35 14.23 -4.71 -11.75
N GLN A 36 13.33 -4.94 -12.72
CA GLN A 36 11.91 -4.63 -12.60
C GLN A 36 11.23 -5.52 -11.56
N LYS A 37 11.58 -6.81 -11.52
CA LYS A 37 11.11 -7.76 -10.50
C LYS A 37 11.50 -7.28 -9.11
N THR A 38 12.78 -6.99 -8.90
CA THR A 38 13.31 -6.49 -7.62
C THR A 38 12.62 -5.19 -7.19
N LEU A 39 12.42 -4.25 -8.12
CA LEU A 39 11.72 -2.99 -7.83
C LEU A 39 10.26 -3.22 -7.44
N ASN A 40 9.55 -4.08 -8.18
CA ASN A 40 8.15 -4.36 -7.91
C ASN A 40 7.96 -5.09 -6.57
N ASP A 41 8.83 -6.03 -6.25
CA ASP A 41 8.81 -6.74 -4.96
C ASP A 41 9.00 -5.77 -3.78
N ARG A 42 9.90 -4.78 -3.93
CA ARG A 42 10.09 -3.72 -2.93
C ARG A 42 8.86 -2.83 -2.79
N ARG A 43 8.21 -2.47 -3.91
CA ARG A 43 6.97 -1.68 -3.90
C ARG A 43 5.84 -2.41 -3.18
N VAL A 44 5.61 -3.69 -3.50
CA VAL A 44 4.60 -4.52 -2.83
C VAL A 44 4.83 -4.55 -1.32
N LYS A 45 6.07 -4.80 -0.88
CA LYS A 45 6.42 -4.80 0.55
C LYS A 45 6.15 -3.44 1.22
N ALA A 46 6.54 -2.34 0.59
CA ALA A 46 6.32 -1.01 1.13
C ALA A 46 4.83 -0.65 1.21
N LEU A 47 4.04 -1.01 0.20
CA LEU A 47 2.59 -0.75 0.16
C LEU A 47 1.85 -1.53 1.24
N ARG A 48 2.20 -2.81 1.46
CA ARG A 48 1.63 -3.61 2.55
C ARG A 48 1.94 -2.98 3.92
N LEU A 49 3.19 -2.60 4.16
CA LEU A 49 3.57 -1.92 5.40
C LEU A 49 2.81 -0.59 5.59
N ALA A 50 2.64 0.19 4.53
CA ALA A 50 1.89 1.44 4.59
C ALA A 50 0.40 1.21 4.94
N LEU A 51 -0.21 0.17 4.37
CA LEU A 51 -1.60 -0.20 4.69
C LEU A 51 -1.74 -0.67 6.15
N ASP A 52 -0.82 -1.52 6.64
CA ASP A 52 -0.82 -1.97 8.04
C ASP A 52 -0.70 -0.78 9.01
N LEU A 53 0.11 0.23 8.67
CA LEU A 53 0.27 1.45 9.46
C LEU A 53 -1.01 2.31 9.46
N LEU A 54 -1.68 2.43 8.31
CA LEU A 54 -2.94 3.16 8.20
C LEU A 54 -4.07 2.46 8.96
N GLU A 55 -4.16 1.14 8.85
CA GLU A 55 -5.14 0.35 9.60
C GLU A 55 -4.94 0.51 11.12
N LYS A 56 -3.68 0.49 11.57
CA LYS A 56 -3.35 0.75 12.98
C LYS A 56 -3.75 2.14 13.44
N GLU A 57 -3.59 3.15 12.59
CA GLU A 57 -3.96 4.53 12.93
C GLU A 57 -5.49 4.70 12.94
N LEU A 58 -6.21 4.13 11.98
CA LEU A 58 -7.69 4.11 11.98
C LEU A 58 -8.29 3.30 13.13
N GLY A 59 -7.62 2.23 13.56
CA GLY A 59 -8.01 1.43 14.73
C GLY A 59 -7.69 2.09 16.07
N ARG A 60 -6.78 3.09 16.08
CA ARG A 60 -6.45 3.89 17.27
C ARG A 60 -7.56 4.87 17.66
N ASP A 61 -8.36 5.33 16.69
CA ASP A 61 -9.53 6.20 16.92
C ASP A 61 -10.76 5.43 17.47
N GLY A 62 -10.63 4.13 17.77
CA GLY A 62 -11.71 3.24 18.18
C GLY A 62 -11.70 2.77 19.64
N ILE A 63 -10.89 3.36 20.54
CA ILE A 63 -10.85 3.02 21.98
C ILE A 63 -11.04 4.27 22.84
#